data_AF-A0AAE1ZIY4-F1
#
_entry.id   AF-A0AAE1ZIY4-F1
#
_cell.length_a   1.000
_cell.length_b   1.000
_cell.length_c   1.000
_cell.angle_alpha   90.00
_cell.angle_beta   90.00
_cell.angle_gamma   90.00
#
_symmetry.space_group_name_H-M   'P 1'
#
loop_
_entity.id
_entity.type
_entity.pdbx_description
1 polymer ?
#
loop_
_entity_poly.entity_id
_entity_poly.type
_entity_poly.pdbx_seq_one_letter_code
_entity_poly.pdbx_strand_id
1 'polypeptide(L)'
;MDEAELSFIPHSTSYVWKPPLKLSDCSSEYLQICSVDYSLMENPFSSKLGSYDAKKETELWQRLGVLISNTDEGGCEKPPSENPYYLTSIPGLHSKRELKRIRRSEQKSKLSKWFGLPKPDITEEDRDDLELIRLRRAISSDTHVRRSDGKSAYFQRGVVVDDPGSFYDRLPRKQRGKTLVDELLANAEIMKIQRKRYAKIARTIAEKRAAVRRREQQRIKRLQNSCKKQQATVVVPD
;
A
#
# COMPACT_ATOMS: atom_id res chain seq x y z
N MET A 1 39.26 26.74 -9.38
CA MET A 1 38.57 25.58 -9.99
C MET A 1 37.09 25.93 -10.18
N ASP A 2 36.87 27.12 -10.73
CA ASP A 2 35.99 27.50 -11.84
C ASP A 2 34.68 26.71 -11.99
N GLU A 3 33.67 27.25 -11.32
CA GLU A 3 32.25 27.06 -11.58
C GLU A 3 31.95 27.60 -12.99
N ALA A 4 31.79 26.70 -13.96
CA ALA A 4 31.34 27.05 -15.30
C ALA A 4 29.84 27.38 -15.26
N GLU A 5 29.54 28.67 -15.32
CA GLU A 5 28.19 29.22 -15.51
C GLU A 5 27.53 28.61 -16.75
N LEU A 6 26.51 27.77 -16.52
CA LEU A 6 25.60 27.30 -17.56
C LEU A 6 24.73 28.49 -18.01
N SER A 7 25.17 29.18 -19.06
CA SER A 7 24.40 30.22 -19.72
C SER A 7 23.17 29.61 -20.39
N PHE A 8 22.00 30.00 -19.88
CA PHE A 8 20.70 29.61 -20.41
C PHE A 8 20.44 30.39 -21.71
N ILE A 9 20.46 29.71 -22.86
CA ILE A 9 20.17 30.33 -24.17
C ILE A 9 18.65 30.52 -24.29
N PRO A 10 18.13 31.76 -24.35
CA PRO A 10 16.70 31.99 -24.52
C PRO A 10 16.25 31.62 -25.94
N HIS A 11 15.33 30.68 -26.05
CA HIS A 11 14.69 30.28 -27.31
C HIS A 11 13.49 31.20 -27.55
N SER A 12 13.73 32.45 -27.94
CA SER A 12 12.66 33.39 -28.28
C SER A 12 12.61 33.79 -29.75
N THR A 13 13.38 33.13 -30.61
CA THR A 13 13.27 33.28 -32.05
C THR A 13 13.05 31.90 -32.66
N SER A 14 11.87 31.67 -33.21
CA SER A 14 11.63 30.53 -34.10
C SER A 14 12.50 30.73 -35.34
N TYR A 15 13.74 30.24 -35.28
CA TYR A 15 14.62 30.20 -36.44
C TYR A 15 14.10 29.11 -37.38
N VAL A 16 13.10 29.47 -38.18
CA VAL A 16 12.69 28.63 -39.31
C VAL A 16 13.88 28.67 -40.28
N TRP A 17 14.63 27.58 -40.32
CA TRP A 17 15.75 27.41 -41.24
C TRP A 17 15.24 27.69 -42.66
N LYS A 18 15.82 28.69 -43.32
CA LYS A 18 15.56 28.98 -44.72
C LYS A 18 16.68 28.35 -45.54
N PRO A 19 16.37 27.50 -46.53
CA PRO A 19 17.39 26.95 -47.39
C PRO A 19 18.14 28.08 -48.11
N PRO A 20 19.44 27.87 -48.45
CA PRO A 20 20.27 28.87 -49.12
C PRO A 20 19.83 29.17 -50.57
N LEU A 21 18.78 28.52 -51.08
CA LEU A 21 18.20 28.71 -52.40
C LEU A 21 16.69 28.93 -52.27
N LYS A 22 16.12 29.86 -53.04
CA LYS A 22 14.67 29.98 -53.18
C LYS A 22 14.19 28.82 -54.06
N LEU A 23 13.21 28.04 -53.60
CA LEU A 23 12.63 26.92 -54.37
C LEU A 23 11.96 27.37 -55.69
N SER A 24 11.84 28.68 -55.94
CA SER A 24 11.44 29.25 -57.24
C SER A 24 12.53 29.18 -58.31
N ASP A 25 13.80 29.00 -57.92
CA ASP A 25 14.95 29.10 -58.82
C ASP A 25 15.48 27.72 -59.24
N CYS A 26 14.88 26.64 -58.72
CA CYS A 26 15.08 25.31 -59.28
C CYS A 26 14.25 25.21 -60.56
N SER A 27 14.85 25.52 -61.72
CA SER A 27 14.24 25.27 -63.02
C SER A 27 13.78 23.80 -63.09
N SER A 28 12.61 23.58 -63.68
CA SER A 28 11.98 22.24 -63.80
C SER A 28 12.87 21.20 -64.49
N GLU A 29 13.93 21.64 -65.18
CA GLU A 29 14.92 20.77 -65.82
C GLU A 29 15.80 20.02 -64.81
N TYR A 30 16.08 20.60 -63.63
CA TYR A 30 16.92 19.92 -62.61
C TYR A 30 16.17 18.76 -61.92
N LEU A 31 14.84 18.80 -61.93
CA LEU A 31 13.99 17.73 -61.38
C LEU A 31 13.72 16.58 -62.37
N GLN A 32 14.02 16.75 -63.67
CA GLN A 32 13.89 15.68 -64.66
C GLN A 32 15.04 14.64 -64.58
N ILE A 33 16.14 14.97 -63.91
CA ILE A 33 17.33 14.10 -63.81
C ILE A 33 17.30 13.26 -62.52
N CYS A 34 16.40 13.56 -61.58
CA CYS A 34 16.29 12.82 -60.34
C CYS A 34 15.37 11.60 -60.54
N SER A 35 15.91 10.40 -60.35
CA SER A 35 15.22 9.11 -60.49
C SER A 35 14.20 8.80 -59.39
N VAL A 36 13.88 9.77 -58.53
CA VAL A 36 12.90 9.64 -57.45
C VAL A 36 11.56 10.12 -57.99
N ASP A 37 10.52 9.29 -57.88
CA ASP A 37 9.18 9.63 -58.36
C ASP A 37 8.53 10.69 -57.44
N TYR A 38 8.70 11.97 -57.80
CA TYR A 38 8.23 13.11 -57.01
C TYR A 38 6.70 13.24 -56.96
N SER A 39 5.95 12.43 -57.73
CA SER A 39 4.49 12.28 -57.64
C SER A 39 4.02 11.92 -56.23
N LEU A 40 4.86 11.24 -55.45
CA LEU A 40 4.58 10.86 -54.05
C LEU A 40 4.74 12.01 -53.05
N MET A 41 5.34 13.12 -53.47
CA MET A 41 5.52 14.33 -52.67
C MET A 41 4.48 15.41 -52.96
N GLU A 42 3.61 15.20 -53.96
CA GLU A 42 2.48 16.08 -54.19
C GLU A 42 1.46 15.91 -53.05
N ASN A 43 1.00 17.03 -52.49
CA ASN A 43 -0.02 17.01 -51.44
C ASN A 43 -1.32 16.44 -52.02
N PRO A 44 -1.76 15.24 -51.58
CA PRO A 44 -2.91 14.55 -52.17
C PRO A 44 -4.23 15.30 -51.95
N PHE A 45 -4.22 16.36 -51.13
CA PHE A 45 -5.38 17.19 -50.82
C PHE A 45 -5.42 18.51 -51.61
N SER A 46 -4.50 18.73 -52.56
CA SER A 46 -4.43 19.98 -53.34
C SER A 46 -5.45 20.06 -54.48
N SER A 47 -5.93 18.93 -55.00
CA SER A 47 -6.97 18.95 -56.04
C SER A 47 -8.31 19.28 -55.41
N LYS A 48 -9.02 20.30 -55.93
CA LYS A 48 -10.45 20.49 -55.61
C LYS A 48 -11.17 19.18 -55.95
N LEU A 49 -11.70 18.54 -54.91
CA LEU A 49 -12.37 17.26 -55.03
C LEU A 49 -13.49 17.38 -56.08
N GLY A 50 -13.52 16.45 -57.04
CA GLY A 50 -14.58 16.36 -58.03
C GLY A 50 -15.95 16.16 -57.36
N SER A 51 -17.02 16.53 -58.07
CA SER A 51 -18.41 16.37 -57.62
C SER A 51 -18.65 14.96 -57.04
N TYR A 52 -18.84 14.86 -55.73
CA TYR A 52 -19.05 13.59 -55.06
C TYR A 52 -20.43 13.02 -55.38
N ASP A 53 -20.44 11.74 -55.74
CA ASP A 53 -21.67 11.01 -55.99
C ASP A 53 -22.23 10.50 -54.66
N ALA A 54 -23.40 11.00 -54.25
CA ALA A 54 -23.97 10.77 -52.91
C ALA A 54 -24.10 9.27 -52.59
N LYS A 55 -24.26 8.41 -53.60
CA LYS A 55 -24.32 6.95 -53.43
C LYS A 55 -22.97 6.36 -52.99
N LYS A 56 -21.88 6.82 -53.59
CA LYS A 56 -20.51 6.37 -53.23
C LYS A 56 -20.12 6.85 -51.85
N GLU A 57 -20.56 8.05 -51.51
CA GLU A 57 -20.40 8.58 -50.16
C GLU A 57 -21.15 7.73 -49.13
N THR A 58 -22.42 7.39 -49.38
CA THR A 58 -23.16 6.49 -48.47
C THR A 58 -22.53 5.10 -48.34
N GLU A 59 -21.99 4.54 -49.43
CA GLU A 59 -21.28 3.27 -49.41
C GLU A 59 -19.97 3.35 -48.61
N LEU A 60 -19.23 4.45 -48.75
CA LEU A 60 -18.02 4.73 -47.96
C LEU A 60 -18.36 4.85 -46.46
N TRP A 61 -19.43 5.57 -46.11
CA TRP A 61 -19.85 5.72 -44.72
C TRP A 61 -20.40 4.43 -44.11
N GLN A 62 -21.04 3.57 -44.90
CA GLN A 62 -21.42 2.22 -44.48
C GLN A 62 -20.20 1.35 -44.23
N ARG A 63 -19.19 1.38 -45.13
CA ARG A 63 -17.95 0.61 -44.99
C ARG A 63 -17.07 1.07 -43.83
N LEU A 64 -17.06 2.36 -43.54
CA LEU A 64 -16.36 2.94 -42.38
C LEU A 64 -17.14 2.76 -41.08
N GLY A 65 -18.32 2.13 -41.12
CA GLY A 65 -19.11 1.77 -39.93
C GLY A 65 -19.76 2.95 -39.22
N VAL A 66 -19.83 4.13 -39.85
CA VAL A 66 -20.36 5.36 -39.24
C VAL A 66 -21.87 5.51 -39.45
N LEU A 67 -22.43 4.91 -40.52
CA LEU A 67 -23.86 5.01 -40.82
C LEU A 67 -24.60 3.71 -40.52
N ILE A 68 -25.38 3.70 -39.44
CA ILE A 68 -26.38 2.66 -39.14
C ILE A 68 -27.69 3.07 -39.82
N SER A 69 -28.15 2.32 -40.83
CA SER A 69 -29.54 2.41 -41.29
C SER A 69 -30.41 1.57 -40.35
N ASN A 70 -31.31 2.24 -39.63
CA ASN A 70 -32.25 1.62 -38.70
C ASN A 70 -33.20 0.67 -39.44
N THR A 71 -33.11 -0.63 -39.16
CA THR A 71 -34.24 -1.56 -39.06
C THR A 71 -33.78 -2.74 -38.19
N ASP A 72 -34.18 -2.73 -36.92
CA ASP A 72 -34.88 -3.85 -36.27
C ASP A 72 -34.83 -3.66 -34.75
N GLU A 73 -36.02 -3.44 -34.18
CA GLU A 73 -36.30 -3.50 -32.75
C GLU A 73 -36.06 -4.93 -32.25
N GLY A 74 -34.95 -5.16 -31.55
CA GLY A 74 -34.66 -6.47 -30.95
C GLY A 74 -33.42 -6.40 -30.07
N GLY A 75 -33.62 -6.47 -28.75
CA GLY A 75 -32.61 -6.24 -27.73
C GLY A 75 -31.29 -6.97 -27.96
N CYS A 76 -30.22 -6.18 -28.03
CA CYS A 76 -28.84 -6.66 -27.92
C CYS A 76 -28.14 -5.73 -26.92
N GLU A 77 -27.86 -6.25 -25.73
CA GLU A 77 -26.95 -5.60 -24.79
C GLU A 77 -25.64 -5.35 -25.53
N LYS A 78 -25.32 -4.08 -25.78
CA LYS A 78 -24.07 -3.69 -26.43
C LYS A 78 -22.91 -4.32 -25.66
N PRO A 79 -22.08 -5.20 -26.26
CA PRO A 79 -20.77 -5.46 -25.69
C PRO A 79 -20.05 -4.10 -25.63
N PRO A 80 -19.36 -3.77 -24.52
CA PRO A 80 -18.59 -2.55 -24.45
C PRO A 80 -17.66 -2.54 -25.65
N SER A 81 -17.77 -1.54 -26.53
CA SER A 81 -16.90 -1.45 -27.70
C SER A 81 -15.46 -1.32 -27.19
N GLU A 82 -14.74 -2.43 -27.19
CA GLU A 82 -13.32 -2.48 -26.91
C GLU A 82 -12.58 -1.86 -28.09
N ASN A 83 -12.64 -0.54 -28.21
CA ASN A 83 -11.74 0.19 -29.09
C ASN A 83 -10.31 -0.03 -28.54
N PRO A 84 -9.43 -0.75 -29.26
CA PRO A 84 -8.09 -1.09 -28.77
C PRO A 84 -7.22 0.16 -28.56
N TYR A 85 -7.59 1.28 -29.16
CA TYR A 85 -6.91 2.56 -29.06
C TYR A 85 -7.11 3.29 -27.72
N TYR A 86 -8.19 3.01 -26.97
CA TYR A 86 -8.48 3.70 -25.71
C TYR A 86 -8.24 2.85 -24.45
N LEU A 87 -7.88 1.57 -24.61
CA LEU A 87 -7.50 0.69 -23.49
C LEU A 87 -6.12 1.02 -22.92
N THR A 88 -5.26 1.66 -23.69
CA THR A 88 -4.06 2.35 -23.20
C THR A 88 -4.40 3.79 -22.84
N SER A 89 -5.14 4.00 -21.76
CA SER A 89 -5.20 5.33 -21.17
C SER A 89 -3.78 5.74 -20.79
N ILE A 90 -3.18 6.65 -21.57
CA ILE A 90 -1.91 7.27 -21.24
C ILE A 90 -2.06 7.77 -19.80
N PRO A 91 -1.20 7.35 -18.86
CA PRO A 91 -1.32 7.79 -17.48
C PRO A 91 -1.35 9.32 -17.47
N GLY A 92 -2.34 9.88 -16.75
CA GLY A 92 -2.52 11.33 -16.68
C GLY A 92 -1.20 12.01 -16.32
N LEU A 93 -0.88 13.10 -17.01
CA LEU A 93 0.38 13.82 -16.81
C LEU A 93 0.45 14.34 -15.37
N HIS A 94 1.16 13.63 -14.50
CA HIS A 94 1.32 14.05 -13.10
C HIS A 94 2.18 15.31 -13.02
N SER A 95 1.77 16.25 -12.17
CA SER A 95 2.57 17.46 -11.92
C SER A 95 3.93 17.09 -11.29
N LYS A 96 4.97 17.92 -11.48
CA LYS A 96 6.29 17.71 -10.84
C LYS A 96 6.20 17.51 -9.32
N ARG A 97 5.24 18.19 -8.68
CA ARG A 97 4.99 18.09 -7.22
C ARG A 97 4.39 16.74 -6.84
N GLU A 98 3.48 16.25 -7.66
CA GLU A 98 2.83 14.95 -7.46
C GLU A 98 3.82 13.80 -7.66
N LEU A 99 4.63 13.83 -8.72
CA LEU A 99 5.72 12.87 -8.92
C LEU A 99 6.68 12.83 -7.73
N LYS A 100 7.04 13.99 -7.17
CA LYS A 100 7.87 14.06 -5.95
C LYS A 100 7.16 13.48 -4.72
N ARG A 101 5.84 13.56 -4.63
CA ARG A 101 5.04 12.96 -3.54
C ARG A 101 5.01 11.44 -3.69
N ILE A 102 4.70 10.93 -4.88
CA ILE A 102 4.66 9.50 -5.20
C ILE A 102 6.02 8.85 -4.89
N ARG A 103 7.12 9.44 -5.37
CA ARG A 103 8.47 8.94 -5.09
C ARG A 103 8.80 8.88 -3.59
N ARG A 104 8.34 9.87 -2.81
CA ARG A 104 8.52 9.86 -1.35
C ARG A 104 7.66 8.80 -0.66
N SER A 105 6.42 8.56 -1.12
CA SER A 105 5.59 7.49 -0.57
C SER A 105 6.16 6.11 -0.88
N GLU A 106 6.67 5.90 -2.09
CA GLU A 106 7.35 4.65 -2.49
C GLU A 106 8.62 4.41 -1.66
N GLN A 107 9.42 5.45 -1.42
CA GLN A 107 10.60 5.36 -0.54
C GLN A 107 10.24 5.08 0.93
N LYS A 108 9.05 5.49 1.38
CA LYS A 108 8.55 5.22 2.74
C LYS A 108 7.87 3.86 2.86
N SER A 109 7.34 3.31 1.76
CA SER A 109 6.66 2.02 1.78
C SER A 109 7.64 0.85 1.79
N LYS A 110 8.85 1.03 1.28
CA LYS A 110 9.88 -0.02 1.22
C LYS A 110 11.20 0.45 1.82
N LEU A 111 11.82 -0.41 2.62
CA LEU A 111 13.13 -0.13 3.21
C LEU A 111 14.23 -0.41 2.18
N SER A 112 14.70 0.64 1.49
CA SER A 112 15.70 0.52 0.42
C SER A 112 17.04 -0.09 0.87
N LYS A 113 17.46 0.15 2.12
CA LYS A 113 18.71 -0.43 2.67
C LYS A 113 18.61 -1.93 2.97
N TRP A 114 17.41 -2.50 2.95
CA TRP A 114 17.15 -3.89 3.29
C TRP A 114 16.25 -4.56 2.25
N PHE A 115 16.81 -4.74 1.05
CA PHE A 115 16.19 -5.46 -0.09
C PHE A 115 14.72 -5.08 -0.37
N GLY A 116 14.30 -3.85 -0.04
CA GLY A 116 12.94 -3.39 -0.27
C GLY A 116 11.90 -3.96 0.70
N LEU A 117 12.28 -4.29 1.95
CA LEU A 117 11.36 -4.79 2.96
C LEU A 117 10.12 -3.88 3.11
N PRO A 118 8.90 -4.41 2.95
CA PRO A 118 7.70 -3.60 2.94
C PRO A 118 7.36 -3.06 4.33
N LYS A 119 6.59 -1.98 4.33
CA LYS A 119 5.89 -1.44 5.49
C LYS A 119 4.42 -1.87 5.42
N PRO A 120 4.04 -3.01 6.03
CA PRO A 120 2.66 -3.44 6.02
C PRO A 120 1.79 -2.55 6.93
N ASP A 121 0.52 -2.47 6.58
CA ASP A 121 -0.50 -1.92 7.47
C ASP A 121 -0.80 -2.94 8.55
N ILE A 122 -0.79 -2.50 9.81
CA ILE A 122 -0.88 -3.40 10.96
C ILE A 122 -2.33 -3.89 11.10
N THR A 123 -2.57 -5.15 10.73
CA THR A 123 -3.84 -5.86 10.99
C THR A 123 -3.97 -6.25 12.45
N GLU A 124 -5.15 -6.70 12.90
CA GLU A 124 -5.34 -7.14 14.29
C GLU A 124 -4.51 -8.39 14.61
N GLU A 125 -4.50 -9.37 13.72
CA GLU A 125 -3.65 -10.57 13.83
C GLU A 125 -2.16 -10.22 13.96
N ASP A 126 -1.69 -9.25 13.18
CA ASP A 126 -0.30 -8.77 13.27
C ASP A 126 -0.01 -8.12 14.63
N ARG A 127 -0.98 -7.44 15.24
CA ARG A 127 -0.78 -6.83 16.58
C ARG A 127 -0.57 -7.92 17.61
N ASP A 128 -1.42 -8.94 17.60
CA ASP A 128 -1.36 -10.03 18.56
C ASP A 128 -0.05 -10.81 18.44
N ASP A 129 0.38 -11.12 17.21
CA ASP A 129 1.66 -11.79 16.94
C ASP A 129 2.85 -10.91 17.37
N LEU A 130 2.83 -9.60 17.07
CA LEU A 130 3.90 -8.68 17.49
C LEU A 130 3.95 -8.50 19.01
N GLU A 131 2.82 -8.49 19.69
CA GLU A 131 2.75 -8.47 21.16
C GLU A 131 3.29 -9.77 21.74
N LEU A 132 2.94 -10.91 21.17
CA LEU A 132 3.45 -12.20 21.57
C LEU A 132 4.98 -12.25 21.47
N ILE A 133 5.56 -11.77 20.36
CA ILE A 133 7.02 -11.72 20.16
C ILE A 133 7.71 -10.83 21.20
N ARG A 134 7.08 -9.71 21.60
CA ARG A 134 7.59 -8.84 22.68
C ARG A 134 7.55 -9.55 24.03
N LEU A 135 6.48 -10.30 24.28
CA LEU A 135 6.23 -11.03 25.52
C LEU A 135 6.82 -12.44 25.55
N ARG A 136 7.64 -12.83 24.56
CA ARG A 136 8.22 -14.18 24.44
C ARG A 136 8.88 -14.72 25.71
N ARG A 137 9.49 -13.83 26.51
CA ARG A 137 10.11 -14.17 27.81
C ARG A 137 9.11 -14.69 28.86
N ALA A 138 7.83 -14.34 28.72
CA ALA A 138 6.78 -14.80 29.63
C ALA A 138 6.20 -16.17 29.24
N ILE A 139 6.41 -16.61 27.99
CA ILE A 139 5.78 -17.83 27.43
C ILE A 139 6.38 -19.08 28.07
N SER A 140 7.71 -19.20 28.09
CA SER A 140 8.41 -20.33 28.71
C SER A 140 9.34 -19.85 29.84
N SER A 141 9.47 -20.67 30.89
CA SER A 141 10.41 -20.42 32.00
C SER A 141 11.85 -20.76 31.63
N ASP A 142 12.02 -21.67 30.68
CA ASP A 142 13.30 -22.36 30.50
C ASP A 142 14.21 -21.55 29.58
N THR A 143 13.62 -20.84 28.61
CA THR A 143 14.39 -20.01 27.69
C THR A 143 14.46 -18.56 28.18
N HIS A 144 15.66 -18.15 28.57
CA HIS A 144 15.94 -16.77 28.98
C HIS A 144 16.33 -15.93 27.75
N VAL A 145 15.33 -15.30 27.12
CA VAL A 145 15.57 -14.43 25.96
C VAL A 145 15.81 -12.98 26.37
N ARG A 146 16.69 -12.28 25.64
CA ARG A 146 16.90 -10.82 25.77
C ARG A 146 15.58 -10.07 25.54
N ARG A 147 15.36 -9.01 26.33
CA ARG A 147 14.19 -8.12 26.19
C ARG A 147 14.20 -7.46 24.81
N SER A 148 13.01 -7.28 24.23
CA SER A 148 12.87 -6.64 22.91
C SER A 148 13.04 -5.13 23.00
N ASP A 149 13.92 -4.59 22.15
CA ASP A 149 14.24 -3.17 22.09
C ASP A 149 13.24 -2.46 21.12
N GLY A 150 12.04 -2.13 21.58
CA GLY A 150 11.09 -1.23 20.88
C GLY A 150 10.13 -1.84 19.85
N LYS A 151 9.42 -0.95 19.12
CA LYS A 151 8.46 -1.30 18.04
C LYS A 151 9.14 -1.17 16.67
N SER A 152 9.11 -2.22 15.85
CA SER A 152 9.59 -2.20 14.46
C SER A 152 8.55 -1.61 13.51
N ALA A 153 8.95 -0.67 12.66
CA ALA A 153 8.05 -0.02 11.70
C ALA A 153 7.87 -0.82 10.39
N TYR A 154 8.85 -1.64 10.01
CA TYR A 154 8.85 -2.47 8.82
C TYR A 154 8.97 -3.93 9.26
N PHE A 155 8.14 -4.82 8.71
CA PHE A 155 8.19 -6.24 9.01
C PHE A 155 7.53 -7.04 7.90
N GLN A 156 7.81 -8.34 7.87
CA GLN A 156 7.17 -9.28 6.97
C GLN A 156 6.90 -10.57 7.74
N ARG A 157 5.70 -11.13 7.56
CA ARG A 157 5.35 -12.45 8.09
C ARG A 157 5.85 -13.50 7.09
N GLY A 158 6.60 -14.47 7.57
CA GLY A 158 7.14 -15.57 6.76
C GLY A 158 6.92 -16.91 7.45
N VAL A 159 6.92 -17.98 6.68
CA VAL A 159 6.79 -19.36 7.17
C VAL A 159 8.14 -20.05 6.97
N VAL A 160 8.59 -20.80 7.98
CA VAL A 160 9.82 -21.59 7.88
C VAL A 160 9.57 -22.75 6.92
N VAL A 161 10.42 -22.88 5.90
CA VAL A 161 10.42 -24.00 4.96
C VAL A 161 11.24 -25.13 5.58
N ASP A 162 10.67 -26.33 5.62
CA ASP A 162 11.35 -27.47 6.24
C ASP A 162 12.53 -27.95 5.37
N ASP A 163 13.59 -28.38 6.05
CA ASP A 163 14.72 -29.01 5.39
C ASP A 163 14.36 -30.44 4.94
N PRO A 164 14.74 -30.86 3.72
CA PRO A 164 14.47 -32.22 3.25
C PRO A 164 15.15 -33.32 4.08
N GLY A 165 16.23 -33.01 4.83
CA GLY A 165 16.99 -33.99 5.61
C GLY A 165 16.42 -34.31 6.98
N SER A 166 15.60 -33.43 7.57
CA SER A 166 15.11 -33.55 8.96
C SER A 166 13.61 -33.88 9.03
N PHE A 167 13.22 -35.06 8.55
CA PHE A 167 11.82 -35.48 8.50
C PHE A 167 11.14 -35.54 9.88
N TYR A 168 11.86 -35.99 10.92
CA TYR A 168 11.28 -36.22 12.25
C TYR A 168 11.23 -34.97 13.12
N ASP A 169 12.10 -33.98 12.86
CA ASP A 169 12.15 -32.75 13.65
C ASP A 169 11.12 -31.71 13.17
N ARG A 170 10.54 -31.90 11.98
CA ARG A 170 9.59 -30.95 11.40
C ARG A 170 8.20 -31.03 12.01
N LEU A 171 7.50 -29.91 12.02
CA LEU A 171 6.13 -29.84 12.52
C LEU A 171 5.15 -30.54 11.56
N PRO A 172 4.28 -31.45 12.04
CA PRO A 172 3.26 -32.07 11.20
C PRO A 172 2.24 -31.03 10.75
N ARG A 173 1.62 -31.26 9.58
CA ARG A 173 0.66 -30.32 8.96
C ARG A 173 -0.47 -29.87 9.88
N LYS A 174 -0.91 -30.74 10.81
CA LYS A 174 -2.01 -30.44 11.74
C LYS A 174 -1.64 -29.42 12.82
N GLN A 175 -0.36 -29.28 13.14
CA GLN A 175 0.13 -28.36 14.16
C GLN A 175 0.55 -27.01 13.58
N ARG A 176 0.59 -26.88 12.24
CA ARG A 176 0.91 -25.62 11.58
C ARG A 176 -0.31 -24.70 11.61
N GLY A 177 -0.16 -23.56 12.27
CA GLY A 177 -1.19 -22.54 12.37
C GLY A 177 -1.05 -21.49 11.27
N LYS A 178 -2.01 -20.56 11.22
CA LYS A 178 -1.93 -19.40 10.33
C LYS A 178 -1.12 -18.25 10.94
N THR A 179 -1.17 -18.13 12.27
CA THR A 179 -0.51 -17.10 13.08
C THR A 179 0.26 -17.74 14.23
N LEU A 180 1.21 -17.01 14.83
CA LEU A 180 1.97 -17.52 15.97
C LEU A 180 1.07 -17.72 17.19
N VAL A 181 0.07 -16.84 17.38
CA VAL A 181 -0.89 -16.96 18.48
C VAL A 181 -1.76 -18.21 18.34
N ASP A 182 -2.19 -18.54 17.12
CA ASP A 182 -2.99 -19.75 16.85
C ASP A 182 -2.22 -21.03 17.21
N GLU A 183 -0.95 -21.11 16.79
CA GLU A 183 -0.06 -22.23 17.16
C GLU A 183 0.14 -22.32 18.68
N LEU A 184 0.27 -21.19 19.36
CA LEU A 184 0.41 -21.15 20.81
C LEU A 184 -0.83 -21.70 21.52
N LEU A 185 -2.02 -21.31 21.06
CA LEU A 185 -3.30 -21.73 21.64
C LEU A 185 -3.60 -23.22 21.39
N ALA A 186 -3.18 -23.75 20.24
CA ALA A 186 -3.31 -25.17 19.91
C ALA A 186 -2.50 -26.07 20.87
N ASN A 187 -1.43 -25.56 21.47
CA ASN A 187 -0.55 -26.31 22.36
C ASN A 187 -1.13 -26.44 23.79
N ALA A 188 -1.74 -27.61 24.07
CA ALA A 188 -2.40 -27.89 25.34
C ALA A 188 -1.47 -27.82 26.58
N GLU A 189 -0.22 -28.24 26.43
CA GLU A 189 0.77 -28.24 27.53
C GLU A 189 1.12 -26.83 27.97
N ILE A 190 1.40 -25.97 26.99
CA ILE A 190 1.67 -24.55 27.19
C ILE A 190 0.48 -23.93 27.92
N MET A 191 -0.73 -24.09 27.37
CA MET A 191 -1.97 -23.58 27.98
C MET A 191 -2.20 -24.05 29.42
N LYS A 192 -1.85 -25.29 29.75
CA LYS A 192 -1.96 -25.83 31.12
C LYS A 192 -1.01 -25.08 32.06
N ILE A 193 0.22 -24.81 31.64
CA ILE A 193 1.21 -24.08 32.43
C ILE A 193 0.77 -22.62 32.64
N GLN A 194 0.32 -21.92 31.59
CA GLN A 194 -0.13 -20.53 31.76
C GLN A 194 -1.40 -20.43 32.60
N ARG A 195 -2.37 -21.36 32.46
CA ARG A 195 -3.56 -21.39 33.33
C ARG A 195 -3.19 -21.50 34.80
N LYS A 196 -2.27 -22.40 35.15
CA LYS A 196 -1.76 -22.54 36.53
C LYS A 196 -1.09 -21.25 37.01
N ARG A 197 -0.23 -20.65 36.18
CA ARG A 197 0.49 -19.42 36.52
C ARG A 197 -0.48 -18.24 36.71
N TYR A 198 -1.45 -18.10 35.81
CA TYR A 198 -2.48 -17.07 35.88
C TYR A 198 -3.32 -17.21 37.14
N ALA A 199 -3.78 -18.42 37.48
CA ALA A 199 -4.53 -18.67 38.70
C ALA A 199 -3.74 -18.28 39.96
N LYS A 200 -2.42 -18.58 39.99
CA LYS A 200 -1.54 -18.15 41.07
C LYS A 200 -1.47 -16.61 41.16
N ILE A 201 -1.23 -15.93 40.03
CA ILE A 201 -1.17 -14.46 39.98
C ILE A 201 -2.50 -13.85 40.44
N ALA A 202 -3.63 -14.33 39.92
CA ALA A 202 -4.97 -13.86 40.28
C ALA A 202 -5.24 -13.98 41.79
N ARG A 203 -4.90 -15.12 42.40
CA ARG A 203 -5.00 -15.32 43.86
C ARG A 203 -4.15 -14.31 44.63
N THR A 204 -2.88 -14.14 44.24
CA THR A 204 -1.99 -13.17 44.93
C THR A 204 -2.49 -11.74 44.81
N ILE A 205 -3.08 -11.35 43.67
CA ILE A 205 -3.68 -10.02 43.47
C ILE A 205 -4.92 -9.87 44.35
N ALA A 206 -5.79 -10.88 44.40
CA ALA A 206 -6.99 -10.88 45.22
C ALA A 206 -6.66 -10.79 46.72
N GLU A 207 -5.67 -11.55 47.19
CA GLU A 207 -5.16 -11.51 48.56
C GLU A 207 -4.61 -10.13 48.93
N LYS A 208 -3.79 -9.52 48.07
CA LYS A 208 -3.29 -8.15 48.26
C LYS A 208 -4.44 -7.14 48.38
N ARG A 209 -5.42 -7.22 47.48
CA ARG A 209 -6.63 -6.35 47.51
C ARG A 209 -7.45 -6.57 48.78
N ALA A 210 -7.61 -7.82 49.22
CA ALA A 210 -8.32 -8.14 50.46
C ALA A 210 -7.57 -7.62 51.70
N ALA A 211 -6.24 -7.73 51.72
CA ALA A 211 -5.42 -7.22 52.81
C ALA A 211 -5.53 -5.69 52.97
N VAL A 212 -5.53 -4.94 51.86
CA VAL A 212 -5.74 -3.48 51.86
C VAL A 212 -7.11 -3.14 52.46
N ARG A 213 -8.18 -3.77 51.97
CA ARG A 213 -9.54 -3.56 52.50
C ARG A 213 -9.67 -3.90 53.99
N ARG A 214 -9.06 -5.00 54.45
CA ARG A 214 -9.03 -5.37 55.87
C ARG A 214 -8.34 -4.29 56.72
N ARG A 215 -7.23 -3.72 56.25
CA ARG A 215 -6.51 -2.64 56.96
C ARG A 215 -7.36 -1.36 57.05
N GLU A 216 -8.03 -0.98 55.97
CA GLU A 216 -8.95 0.17 55.96
C GLU A 216 -10.12 -0.03 56.92
N GLN A 217 -10.75 -1.20 56.90
CA GLN A 217 -11.83 -1.55 57.83
C GLN A 217 -11.36 -1.53 59.29
N GLN A 218 -10.17 -2.07 59.58
CA GLN A 218 -9.57 -2.01 60.92
C GLN A 218 -9.31 -0.56 61.36
N ARG A 219 -8.85 0.31 60.46
CA ARG A 219 -8.63 1.73 60.75
C ARG A 219 -9.95 2.45 61.07
N ILE A 220 -10.99 2.23 60.27
CA ILE A 220 -12.33 2.81 60.50
C ILE A 220 -12.89 2.34 61.84
N LYS A 221 -12.80 1.04 62.15
CA LYS A 221 -13.24 0.50 63.44
C LYS A 221 -12.48 1.13 64.62
N ARG A 222 -11.17 1.34 64.50
CA ARG A 222 -10.37 2.03 65.54
C ARG A 222 -10.85 3.47 65.77
N LEU A 223 -11.11 4.22 64.71
CA LEU A 223 -11.63 5.60 64.79
C LEU A 223 -13.04 5.66 65.39
N GLN A 224 -13.92 4.74 64.99
CA GLN A 224 -15.27 4.65 65.58
C GLN A 224 -15.21 4.32 67.07
N ASN A 225 -14.35 3.37 67.45
CA ASN A 225 -14.17 2.98 68.85
C ASN A 225 -13.54 4.10 69.68
N SER A 226 -12.60 4.90 69.14
CA SER A 226 -12.04 6.04 69.84
C SER A 226 -13.07 7.16 70.04
N CYS A 227 -13.87 7.45 69.02
CA CYS A 227 -14.95 8.44 69.10
C CYS A 227 -16.01 8.04 70.14
N LYS A 228 -16.45 6.77 70.14
CA LYS A 228 -17.39 6.24 71.15
C LYS A 228 -16.83 6.32 72.58
N LYS A 229 -15.54 6.04 72.78
CA LYS A 229 -14.88 6.20 74.09
C LYS A 229 -14.89 7.65 74.57
N GLN A 230 -14.58 8.60 73.69
CA GLN A 230 -14.60 10.03 74.03
C GLN A 230 -16.01 10.49 74.43
N GLN A 231 -17.04 10.05 73.70
CA GLN A 231 -18.44 10.35 74.03
C GLN A 231 -18.87 9.77 75.39
N ALA A 232 -18.41 8.58 75.75
CA ALA A 232 -18.72 7.96 77.04
C ALA A 232 -18.01 8.62 78.23
N THR A 233 -16.87 9.27 78.02
CA THR A 233 -16.11 9.99 79.07
C THR A 233 -16.60 11.40 79.34
N VAL A 234 -17.44 11.99 78.47
CA VAL A 234 -18.09 13.27 78.75
C VAL A 234 -19.30 13.01 79.66
N VAL A 235 -19.02 12.73 80.93
CA VAL A 235 -20.02 12.79 82.01
C VAL A 235 -19.87 14.16 82.65
N VAL A 236 -21.00 14.86 82.73
CA VAL A 236 -21.14 16.24 83.22
C VAL A 236 -20.69 16.31 84.68
N PRO A 237 -19.81 17.26 85.08
CA PRO A 237 -19.52 17.49 86.48
C PRO A 237 -20.72 18.19 87.16
N ASP A 238 -21.12 17.64 88.32
CA ASP A 238 -22.14 18.19 89.22
C ASP A 238 -21.77 19.58 89.78
#